data_AF-A0A0D0F9I2-F1
#
_entry.id   AF-A0A0D0F9I2-F1
#
_cell.length_a   1.000
_cell.length_b   1.000
_cell.length_c   1.000
_cell.angle_alpha   90.00
_cell.angle_beta   90.00
_cell.angle_gamma   90.00
#
_symmetry.space_group_name_H-M   'P 1'
#
loop_
_entity.id
_entity.type
_entity.pdbx_description
1 polymer ?
#
loop_
_entity_poly.entity_id
_entity_poly.type
_entity_poly.pdbx_seq_one_letter_code
_entity_poly.pdbx_strand_id
1 'polypeptide(L)'
;MKKILFLLTASVAIISCSKVKDGEYLITGTATGIENGKTIILQGQDPTTKMPLALDTVKVENGKFEIKGKVTEPAFHTLILQGANGPIPFILETGEIKVAIDKDSIHKSKISGTYNNDEYTKFNEDMTKTQKSLVDFQKKNTQKMQQAQQAQDTATINGLMKQYMTLQTEVQANSKKKYLAYAESHPKAYISALIIQSMVNDPSTDVKKAEALYNSLDESLKNSTPGKEIKTKLGQLKMPAVGATAPPVGSPN
;
A
#
# COMPACT_ATOMS: atom_id res chain seq x y z
N MET A 1 -27.55 45.68 -28.21
CA MET A 1 -26.42 46.04 -27.32
C MET A 1 -26.34 44.99 -26.22
N LYS A 2 -25.15 44.43 -26.02
CA LYS A 2 -24.84 43.26 -25.19
C LYS A 2 -24.98 43.56 -23.70
N LYS A 3 -25.59 42.66 -22.91
CA LYS A 3 -25.22 42.39 -21.51
C LYS A 3 -25.53 40.92 -21.17
N ILE A 4 -24.54 40.06 -21.41
CA ILE A 4 -24.50 38.70 -20.85
C ILE A 4 -23.74 38.83 -19.53
N LEU A 5 -24.43 38.57 -18.41
CA LEU A 5 -23.85 38.55 -17.08
C LEU A 5 -23.31 37.12 -16.84
N PHE A 6 -22.02 36.91 -17.08
CA PHE A 6 -21.32 35.68 -16.70
C PHE A 6 -21.12 35.69 -15.18
N LEU A 7 -21.86 34.84 -14.46
CA LEU A 7 -21.60 34.52 -13.06
C LEU A 7 -20.40 33.57 -13.00
N LEU A 8 -19.20 34.11 -12.72
CA LEU A 8 -18.07 33.31 -12.28
C LEU A 8 -18.37 32.77 -10.88
N THR A 9 -18.77 31.51 -10.78
CA THR A 9 -18.67 30.76 -9.53
C THR A 9 -17.20 30.50 -9.25
N ALA A 10 -16.60 31.35 -8.42
CA ALA A 10 -15.29 31.11 -7.85
C ALA A 10 -15.39 29.90 -6.89
N SER A 11 -14.91 28.75 -7.33
CA SER A 11 -14.68 27.59 -6.49
C SER A 11 -13.60 27.95 -5.46
N VAL A 12 -14.03 28.35 -4.27
CA VAL A 12 -13.11 28.53 -3.13
C VAL A 12 -12.57 27.14 -2.79
N ALA A 13 -11.33 26.86 -3.22
CA ALA A 13 -10.59 25.71 -2.75
C ALA A 13 -10.41 25.88 -1.24
N ILE A 14 -11.07 25.01 -0.46
CA ILE A 14 -10.85 24.91 0.97
C ILE A 14 -9.43 24.36 1.12
N ILE A 15 -8.44 25.25 1.20
CA ILE A 15 -7.10 24.89 1.62
C ILE A 15 -7.27 24.45 3.08
N SER A 16 -7.33 23.13 3.29
CA SER A 16 -7.29 22.55 4.62
C SER A 16 -5.96 22.93 5.24
N CYS A 17 -5.91 24.03 5.98
CA CYS A 17 -4.76 24.38 6.80
C CYS A 17 -4.55 23.25 7.81
N SER A 18 -3.51 22.44 7.59
CA SER A 18 -3.05 21.48 8.59
C SER A 18 -2.61 22.24 9.84
N LYS A 19 -3.07 21.83 11.02
CA LYS A 19 -2.60 22.40 12.30
C LYS A 19 -1.22 21.90 12.70
N VAL A 20 -0.53 21.22 11.78
CA VAL A 20 0.68 20.43 12.02
C VAL A 20 1.79 21.00 11.15
N LYS A 21 2.98 21.19 11.74
CA LYS A 21 4.15 21.72 11.02
C LYS A 21 4.73 20.65 10.09
N ASP A 22 5.56 21.08 9.15
CA ASP A 22 6.32 20.15 8.33
C ASP A 22 7.19 19.22 9.20
N GLY A 23 7.18 17.93 8.88
CA GLY A 23 7.84 16.87 9.65
C GLY A 23 7.13 16.46 10.96
N GLU A 24 5.94 16.98 11.23
CA GLU A 24 5.10 16.57 12.36
C GLU A 24 3.86 15.81 11.88
N TYR A 25 3.34 14.91 12.71
CA TYR A 25 2.07 14.24 12.46
C TYR A 25 1.15 14.32 13.67
N LEU A 26 -0.15 14.29 13.38
CA LEU A 26 -1.23 14.17 14.35
C LEU A 26 -2.18 13.07 13.89
N ILE A 27 -2.20 11.94 14.59
CA ILE A 27 -3.18 10.88 14.39
C ILE A 27 -4.34 11.14 15.33
N THR A 28 -5.54 11.32 14.80
CA THR A 28 -6.78 11.44 15.57
C THR A 28 -7.70 10.27 15.26
N GLY A 29 -8.16 9.61 16.31
CA GLY A 29 -8.96 8.40 16.21
C GLY A 29 -10.36 8.56 16.75
N THR A 30 -11.34 8.01 16.05
CA THR A 30 -12.67 7.67 16.60
C THR A 30 -12.78 6.16 16.72
N ALA A 31 -13.07 5.65 17.91
CA ALA A 31 -13.11 4.24 18.24
C ALA A 31 -14.52 3.86 18.73
N THR A 32 -15.43 3.64 17.79
CA THR A 32 -16.84 3.36 18.07
C THR A 32 -16.99 1.99 18.73
N GLY A 33 -17.62 1.97 19.91
CA GLY A 33 -17.86 0.74 20.67
C GLY A 33 -16.62 0.16 21.35
N ILE A 34 -15.49 0.87 21.34
CA ILE A 34 -14.29 0.47 22.08
C ILE A 34 -14.35 1.04 23.50
N GLU A 35 -14.14 0.17 24.49
CA GLU A 35 -14.15 0.54 25.91
C GLU A 35 -13.03 1.54 26.25
N ASN A 36 -13.30 2.43 27.22
CA ASN A 36 -12.26 3.32 27.75
C ASN A 36 -11.11 2.51 28.37
N GLY A 37 -9.90 3.02 28.26
CA GLY A 37 -8.70 2.40 28.79
C GLY A 37 -8.09 1.30 27.90
N LYS A 38 -8.74 0.88 26.80
CA LYS A 38 -8.10 -0.01 25.81
C LYS A 38 -6.92 0.70 25.16
N THR A 39 -5.82 -0.02 24.97
CA THR A 39 -4.60 0.53 24.40
C THR A 39 -4.62 0.48 22.87
N ILE A 40 -4.25 1.59 22.24
CA ILE A 40 -3.83 1.67 20.84
C ILE A 40 -2.31 1.76 20.83
N ILE A 41 -1.67 0.88 20.06
CA ILE A 41 -0.22 0.83 19.90
C ILE A 41 0.11 1.28 18.48
N LEU A 42 0.90 2.34 18.33
CA LEU A 42 1.54 2.68 17.07
C LEU A 42 2.76 1.78 16.90
N GLN A 43 2.75 0.96 15.86
CA GLN A 43 3.77 -0.04 15.60
C GLN A 43 4.43 0.20 14.24
N GLY A 44 5.76 0.31 14.25
CA GLY A 44 6.62 0.31 13.08
C GLY A 44 7.40 -1.01 12.97
N GLN A 45 8.50 -0.98 12.23
CA GLN A 45 9.44 -2.09 12.15
C GLN A 45 10.81 -1.67 12.67
N ASP A 46 11.46 -2.56 13.40
CA ASP A 46 12.85 -2.40 13.77
C ASP A 46 13.73 -2.40 12.50
N PRO A 47 14.61 -1.40 12.32
CA PRO A 47 15.37 -1.25 11.07
C PRO A 47 16.34 -2.41 10.82
N THR A 48 16.79 -3.10 11.87
CA THR A 48 17.79 -4.17 11.80
C THR A 48 17.14 -5.53 11.64
N THR A 49 16.23 -5.87 12.55
CA THR A 49 15.60 -7.19 12.65
C THR A 49 14.35 -7.32 11.78
N LYS A 50 13.79 -6.20 11.30
CA LYS A 50 12.50 -6.10 10.60
C LYS A 50 11.31 -6.60 11.43
N MET A 51 11.52 -6.86 12.71
CA MET A 51 10.47 -7.29 13.63
C MET A 51 9.58 -6.11 14.03
N PRO A 52 8.32 -6.35 14.40
CA PRO A 52 7.43 -5.29 14.85
C PRO A 52 7.98 -4.57 16.09
N LEU A 53 7.96 -3.24 16.05
CA LEU A 53 8.46 -2.37 17.13
C LEU A 53 7.35 -1.41 17.56
N ALA A 54 6.98 -1.42 18.85
CA ALA A 54 6.07 -0.42 19.41
C ALA A 54 6.79 0.94 19.49
N LEU A 55 6.26 1.94 18.82
CA LEU A 55 6.79 3.30 18.77
C LEU A 55 6.11 4.22 19.78
N ASP A 56 4.80 4.05 19.98
CA ASP A 56 4.01 4.81 20.93
C ASP A 56 2.78 4.01 21.37
N THR A 57 2.18 4.39 22.51
CA THR A 57 0.96 3.79 23.04
C THR A 57 0.06 4.86 23.64
N VAL A 58 -1.23 4.79 23.35
CA VAL A 58 -2.25 5.67 23.94
C VAL A 58 -3.47 4.88 24.35
N LYS A 59 -4.28 5.44 25.26
CA LYS A 59 -5.55 4.84 25.67
C LYS A 59 -6.70 5.47 24.89
N VAL A 60 -7.71 4.65 24.60
CA VAL A 60 -9.01 5.14 24.15
C VAL A 60 -9.72 5.78 25.32
N GLU A 61 -10.15 7.03 25.17
CA GLU A 61 -10.93 7.76 26.15
C GLU A 61 -12.12 8.42 25.47
N ASN A 62 -13.32 8.12 25.96
CA ASN A 62 -14.59 8.60 25.40
C ASN A 62 -14.72 8.30 23.90
N GLY A 63 -14.32 7.10 23.49
CA GLY A 63 -14.35 6.66 22.10
C GLY A 63 -13.39 7.41 21.18
N LYS A 64 -12.35 8.06 21.72
CA LYS A 64 -11.35 8.80 20.95
C LYS A 64 -9.94 8.49 21.42
N PHE A 65 -8.96 8.71 20.54
CA PHE A 65 -7.54 8.68 20.89
C PHE A 65 -6.77 9.68 20.02
N GLU A 66 -5.59 10.08 20.49
CA GLU A 66 -4.71 11.01 19.78
C GLU A 66 -3.26 10.57 19.94
N ILE A 67 -2.49 10.57 18.86
CA ILE A 67 -1.03 10.31 18.86
C ILE A 67 -0.35 11.45 18.11
N LYS A 68 0.71 12.01 18.68
CA LYS A 68 1.48 13.12 18.10
C LYS A 68 2.94 12.73 18.03
N GLY A 69 3.61 13.12 16.95
CA GLY A 69 5.02 12.85 16.83
C GLY A 69 5.64 13.53 15.61
N LYS A 70 6.84 13.05 15.27
CA LYS A 70 7.62 13.53 14.15
C LYS A 70 7.89 12.41 13.16
N VAL A 71 8.00 12.77 11.90
CA VAL A 71 8.28 11.86 10.80
C VAL A 71 9.12 12.59 9.75
N THR A 72 10.06 11.88 9.14
CA THR A 72 10.97 12.45 8.15
C THR A 72 10.62 12.05 6.72
N GLU A 73 9.89 10.96 6.55
CA GLU A 73 9.43 10.44 5.25
C GLU A 73 8.18 9.57 5.44
N PRO A 74 7.30 9.46 4.43
CA PRO A 74 6.16 8.55 4.48
C PRO A 74 6.63 7.10 4.64
N ALA A 75 6.00 6.35 5.53
CA ALA A 75 6.30 4.92 5.73
C ALA A 75 5.08 4.13 6.24
N PHE A 76 4.97 2.86 5.84
CA PHE A 76 3.92 1.99 6.35
C PHE A 76 4.11 1.69 7.84
N HIS A 77 3.07 1.94 8.61
CA HIS A 77 2.96 1.63 10.03
C HIS A 77 1.64 0.91 10.28
N THR A 78 1.47 0.40 11.49
CA THR A 78 0.22 -0.24 11.92
C THR A 78 -0.24 0.34 13.24
N LEU A 79 -1.56 0.45 13.39
CA LEU A 79 -2.19 0.59 14.70
C LEU A 79 -2.66 -0.78 15.16
N ILE A 80 -2.26 -1.17 16.38
CA ILE A 80 -2.74 -2.38 17.05
C ILE A 80 -3.67 -1.96 18.18
N LEU A 81 -4.92 -2.41 18.12
CA LEU A 81 -5.87 -2.25 19.22
C LEU A 81 -5.81 -3.46 20.14
N GLN A 82 -5.61 -3.23 21.44
CA GLN A 82 -5.61 -4.27 22.46
C GLN A 82 -6.92 -5.09 22.42
N GLY A 83 -6.78 -6.40 22.25
CA GLY A 83 -7.92 -7.33 22.21
C GLY A 83 -8.63 -7.41 20.86
N ALA A 84 -8.16 -6.69 19.83
CA ALA A 84 -8.65 -6.83 18.47
C ALA A 84 -7.83 -7.83 17.66
N ASN A 85 -8.51 -8.55 16.77
CA ASN A 85 -7.86 -9.48 15.85
C ASN A 85 -7.49 -8.74 14.55
N GLY A 86 -6.30 -8.13 14.55
CA GLY A 86 -5.62 -7.70 13.34
C GLY A 86 -5.07 -6.27 13.39
N PRO A 87 -4.00 -6.00 12.63
CA PRO A 87 -3.43 -4.66 12.51
C PRO A 87 -4.28 -3.77 11.61
N ILE A 88 -4.23 -2.46 11.84
CA ILE A 88 -4.78 -1.44 10.96
C ILE A 88 -3.61 -0.75 10.25
N PRO A 89 -3.28 -1.15 9.00
CA PRO A 89 -2.15 -0.59 8.26
C PRO A 89 -2.46 0.82 7.75
N PHE A 90 -1.48 1.70 7.80
CA PHE A 90 -1.59 3.06 7.30
C PHE A 90 -0.23 3.64 6.92
N ILE A 91 -0.23 4.77 6.23
CA ILE A 91 1.00 5.49 5.91
C ILE A 91 1.18 6.59 6.96
N LEU A 92 2.20 6.48 7.78
CA LEU A 92 2.61 7.54 8.69
C LEU A 92 3.36 8.59 7.88
N GLU A 93 2.86 9.83 7.87
CA GLU A 93 3.40 10.95 7.09
C GLU A 93 3.08 12.27 7.76
N THR A 94 3.69 13.36 7.29
CA THR A 94 3.41 14.72 7.76
C THR A 94 1.93 15.06 7.59
N GLY A 95 1.30 15.59 8.64
CA GLY A 95 -0.07 16.10 8.57
C GLY A 95 -1.04 15.47 9.57
N GLU A 96 -2.34 15.72 9.36
CA GLU A 96 -3.42 15.22 10.21
C GLU A 96 -4.00 13.93 9.63
N ILE A 97 -3.72 12.81 10.28
CA ILE A 97 -4.21 11.48 9.90
C ILE A 97 -5.44 11.17 10.75
N LYS A 98 -6.54 10.80 10.12
CA LYS A 98 -7.81 10.45 10.76
C LYS A 98 -8.05 8.96 10.65
N VAL A 99 -8.36 8.33 11.77
CA VAL A 99 -8.62 6.89 11.86
C VAL A 99 -10.01 6.66 12.45
N ALA A 100 -10.86 5.94 11.71
CA ALA A 100 -12.16 5.51 12.20
C ALA A 100 -12.16 3.99 12.39
N ILE A 101 -12.29 3.56 13.65
CA ILE A 101 -12.30 2.18 14.11
C ILE A 101 -13.69 1.84 14.63
N ASP A 102 -14.18 0.65 14.29
CA ASP A 102 -15.44 0.11 14.77
C ASP A 102 -15.22 -1.29 15.35
N LYS A 103 -15.74 -1.54 16.57
CA LYS A 103 -15.51 -2.80 17.30
C LYS A 103 -15.90 -4.05 16.51
N ASP A 104 -16.94 -3.97 15.69
CA ASP A 104 -17.51 -5.09 14.95
C ASP A 104 -16.84 -5.27 13.58
N SER A 105 -16.00 -4.31 13.18
CA SER A 105 -15.41 -4.26 11.85
C SER A 105 -14.04 -3.61 11.82
N ILE A 106 -13.14 -4.00 12.73
CA ILE A 106 -11.76 -3.49 12.81
C ILE A 106 -11.02 -3.57 11.47
N HIS A 107 -11.19 -4.67 10.71
CA HIS A 107 -10.61 -4.86 9.38
C HIS A 107 -11.16 -3.90 8.31
N LYS A 108 -12.25 -3.17 8.59
CA LYS A 108 -12.85 -2.14 7.73
C LYS A 108 -12.58 -0.72 8.26
N SER A 109 -11.62 -0.58 9.18
CA SER A 109 -11.22 0.74 9.68
C SER A 109 -10.86 1.65 8.51
N LYS A 110 -11.29 2.91 8.59
CA LYS A 110 -11.07 3.91 7.54
C LYS A 110 -9.97 4.86 7.96
N ILE A 111 -9.08 5.17 7.03
CA ILE A 111 -7.95 6.07 7.27
C ILE A 111 -7.98 7.15 6.20
N SER A 112 -7.82 8.40 6.60
CA SER A 112 -7.94 9.55 5.71
C SER A 112 -7.21 10.78 6.26
N GLY A 113 -7.30 11.90 5.55
CA GLY A 113 -6.85 13.21 6.04
C GLY A 113 -5.48 13.63 5.52
N THR A 114 -4.72 12.68 4.97
CA THR A 114 -3.48 12.93 4.25
C THR A 114 -3.50 12.25 2.89
N TYR A 115 -2.76 12.83 1.93
CA TYR A 115 -2.80 12.39 0.53
C TYR A 115 -2.45 10.91 0.37
N ASN A 116 -1.39 10.41 1.01
CA ASN A 116 -1.00 9.01 0.81
C ASN A 116 -1.97 8.03 1.46
N ASN A 117 -2.61 8.38 2.58
CA ASN A 117 -3.66 7.53 3.19
C ASN A 117 -4.95 7.51 2.37
N ASP A 118 -5.36 8.64 1.80
CA ASP A 118 -6.52 8.71 0.91
C ASP A 118 -6.26 7.88 -0.36
N GLU A 119 -5.06 8.00 -0.92
CA GLU A 119 -4.61 7.21 -2.07
C GLU A 119 -4.51 5.71 -1.75
N TYR A 120 -4.00 5.35 -0.56
CA TYR A 120 -3.97 3.97 -0.08
C TYR A 120 -5.35 3.36 0.04
N THR A 121 -6.30 4.12 0.56
CA THR A 121 -7.70 3.67 0.67
C THR A 121 -8.29 3.41 -0.71
N LYS A 122 -8.17 4.36 -1.65
CA LYS A 122 -8.69 4.21 -3.02
C LYS A 122 -8.04 3.01 -3.74
N PHE A 123 -6.73 2.88 -3.61
CA PHE A 123 -5.98 1.78 -4.22
C PHE A 123 -6.44 0.43 -3.69
N ASN A 124 -6.59 0.28 -2.38
CA ASN A 124 -7.06 -0.97 -1.76
C ASN A 124 -8.51 -1.30 -2.15
N GLU A 125 -9.39 -0.30 -2.25
CA GLU A 125 -10.76 -0.50 -2.71
C GLU A 125 -10.79 -1.03 -4.15
N ASP A 126 -9.97 -0.48 -5.04
CA ASP A 126 -9.86 -0.94 -6.41
C ASP A 126 -9.26 -2.35 -6.51
N MET A 127 -8.24 -2.64 -5.70
CA MET A 127 -7.63 -3.97 -5.63
C MET A 127 -8.58 -5.02 -5.04
N THR A 128 -9.40 -4.65 -4.06
CA THR A 128 -10.44 -5.52 -3.50
C THR A 128 -11.45 -5.91 -4.57
N LYS A 129 -11.86 -4.97 -5.44
CA LYS A 129 -12.73 -5.26 -6.58
C LYS A 129 -12.07 -6.23 -7.56
N THR A 130 -10.78 -6.04 -7.85
CA THR A 130 -10.01 -6.94 -8.73
C THR A 130 -9.89 -8.36 -8.17
N GLN A 131 -9.74 -8.50 -6.86
CA GLN A 131 -9.60 -9.81 -6.19
C GLN A 131 -10.94 -10.47 -5.87
N LYS A 132 -12.07 -9.78 -6.12
CA LYS A 132 -13.41 -10.25 -5.74
C LYS A 132 -13.74 -11.64 -6.30
N SER A 133 -13.34 -11.96 -7.52
CA SER A 133 -13.61 -13.27 -8.13
C SER A 133 -12.94 -14.41 -7.36
N LEU A 134 -11.73 -14.22 -6.83
CA LEU A 134 -11.05 -15.19 -5.99
C LEU A 134 -11.77 -15.37 -4.64
N VAL A 135 -12.16 -14.27 -4.01
CA VAL A 135 -12.87 -14.29 -2.73
C VAL A 135 -14.22 -14.99 -2.88
N ASP A 136 -14.98 -14.66 -3.93
CA ASP A 136 -16.27 -15.27 -4.22
C ASP A 136 -16.11 -16.77 -4.54
N PHE A 137 -15.08 -17.15 -5.30
CA PHE A 137 -14.78 -18.54 -5.59
C PHE A 137 -14.46 -19.32 -4.31
N GLN A 138 -13.61 -18.78 -3.45
CA GLN A 138 -13.27 -19.39 -2.17
C GLN A 138 -14.54 -19.57 -1.33
N LYS A 139 -15.28 -18.49 -1.08
CA LYS A 139 -16.51 -18.51 -0.28
C LYS A 139 -17.52 -19.55 -0.78
N LYS A 140 -17.70 -19.64 -2.11
CA LYS A 140 -18.62 -20.60 -2.74
C LYS A 140 -18.16 -22.05 -2.58
N ASN A 141 -16.85 -22.30 -2.58
CA ASN A 141 -16.30 -23.66 -2.66
C ASN A 141 -15.65 -24.16 -1.36
N THR A 142 -15.54 -23.36 -0.29
CA THR A 142 -14.93 -23.78 0.97
C THR A 142 -15.59 -25.05 1.54
N GLN A 143 -16.92 -25.08 1.65
CA GLN A 143 -17.63 -26.24 2.19
C GLN A 143 -17.45 -27.48 1.29
N LYS A 144 -17.51 -27.30 -0.03
CA LYS A 144 -17.28 -28.38 -1.00
C LYS A 144 -15.86 -28.95 -0.91
N MET A 145 -14.87 -28.08 -0.76
CA MET A 145 -13.47 -28.48 -0.60
C MET A 145 -13.29 -29.27 0.70
N GLN A 146 -13.88 -28.83 1.82
CA GLN A 146 -13.82 -29.54 3.10
C GLN A 146 -14.46 -30.93 3.02
N GLN A 147 -15.64 -31.04 2.40
CA GLN A 147 -16.31 -32.33 2.19
C GLN A 147 -15.49 -33.27 1.30
N ALA A 148 -14.93 -32.76 0.20
CA ALA A 148 -14.08 -33.55 -0.69
C ALA A 148 -12.81 -34.02 0.02
N GLN A 149 -12.20 -33.19 0.88
CA GLN A 149 -11.07 -33.59 1.72
C GLN A 149 -11.43 -34.71 2.70
N GLN A 150 -12.58 -34.62 3.37
CA GLN A 150 -13.06 -35.65 4.29
C GLN A 150 -13.36 -36.98 3.57
N ALA A 151 -13.91 -36.90 2.36
CA ALA A 151 -14.23 -38.07 1.53
C ALA A 151 -13.03 -38.59 0.72
N GLN A 152 -11.85 -37.95 0.82
CA GLN A 152 -10.68 -38.23 -0.03
C GLN A 152 -10.99 -38.20 -1.54
N ASP A 153 -11.96 -37.38 -1.96
CA ASP A 153 -12.34 -37.19 -3.36
C ASP A 153 -11.30 -36.34 -4.10
N THR A 154 -10.27 -37.03 -4.60
CA THR A 154 -9.16 -36.40 -5.33
C THR A 154 -9.59 -35.73 -6.62
N ALA A 155 -10.67 -36.21 -7.28
CA ALA A 155 -11.16 -35.63 -8.52
C ALA A 155 -11.76 -34.24 -8.27
N THR A 156 -12.62 -34.11 -7.25
CA THR A 156 -13.18 -32.81 -6.85
C THR A 156 -12.10 -31.86 -6.36
N ILE A 157 -11.19 -32.34 -5.53
CA ILE A 157 -10.07 -31.56 -5.00
C ILE A 157 -9.22 -30.97 -6.14
N ASN A 158 -8.78 -31.81 -7.08
CA ASN A 158 -7.95 -31.38 -8.21
C ASN A 158 -8.71 -30.44 -9.16
N GLY A 159 -10.01 -30.68 -9.38
CA GLY A 159 -10.86 -29.81 -10.17
C GLY A 159 -10.99 -28.41 -9.58
N LEU A 160 -11.24 -28.30 -8.28
CA LEU A 160 -11.33 -27.01 -7.58
C LEU A 160 -10.00 -26.27 -7.54
N MET A 161 -8.89 -26.98 -7.30
CA MET A 161 -7.55 -26.39 -7.34
C MET A 161 -7.22 -25.84 -8.73
N LYS A 162 -7.51 -26.59 -9.80
CA LYS A 162 -7.28 -26.12 -11.18
C LYS A 162 -8.08 -24.86 -11.49
N GLN A 163 -9.37 -24.82 -11.12
CA GLN A 163 -10.20 -23.63 -11.31
C GLN A 163 -9.67 -22.42 -10.54
N TYR A 164 -9.26 -22.62 -9.29
CA TYR A 164 -8.65 -21.56 -8.48
C TYR A 164 -7.37 -21.03 -9.11
N MET A 165 -6.48 -21.90 -9.60
CA MET A 165 -5.22 -21.49 -10.26
C MET A 165 -5.48 -20.69 -11.54
N THR A 166 -6.47 -21.07 -12.34
CA THR A 166 -6.86 -20.30 -13.54
C THR A 166 -7.34 -18.90 -13.16
N LEU A 167 -8.25 -18.79 -12.18
CA LEU A 167 -8.72 -17.50 -11.67
C LEU A 167 -7.57 -16.67 -11.06
N GLN A 168 -6.67 -17.31 -10.32
CA GLN A 168 -5.53 -16.65 -9.70
C GLN A 168 -4.61 -16.05 -10.76
N THR A 169 -4.32 -16.79 -11.82
CA THR A 169 -3.50 -16.30 -12.95
C THR A 169 -4.12 -15.06 -13.58
N GLU A 170 -5.43 -15.09 -13.84
CA GLU A 170 -6.15 -13.96 -14.43
C GLU A 170 -6.12 -12.73 -13.50
N VAL A 171 -6.44 -12.92 -12.22
CA VAL A 171 -6.43 -11.84 -11.22
C VAL A 171 -5.03 -11.27 -11.04
N GLN A 172 -3.98 -12.10 -11.03
CA GLN A 172 -2.59 -11.62 -10.94
C GLN A 172 -2.20 -10.79 -12.16
N ALA A 173 -2.55 -11.22 -13.37
CA ALA A 173 -2.28 -10.46 -14.58
C ALA A 173 -3.00 -9.10 -14.57
N ASN A 174 -4.27 -9.07 -14.15
CA ASN A 174 -5.04 -7.84 -14.01
C ASN A 174 -4.50 -6.92 -12.90
N SER A 175 -4.06 -7.50 -11.78
CA SER A 175 -3.42 -6.77 -10.67
C SER A 175 -2.12 -6.11 -11.12
N LYS A 176 -1.25 -6.83 -11.84
CA LYS A 176 0.01 -6.28 -12.37
C LYS A 176 -0.24 -5.10 -13.32
N LYS A 177 -1.25 -5.21 -14.20
CA LYS A 177 -1.66 -4.09 -15.07
C LYS A 177 -2.12 -2.86 -14.28
N LYS A 178 -2.93 -3.07 -13.25
CA LYS A 178 -3.42 -1.97 -12.38
C LYS A 178 -2.30 -1.32 -11.58
N TYR A 179 -1.37 -2.10 -11.04
CA TYR A 179 -0.19 -1.57 -10.36
C TYR A 179 0.63 -0.67 -11.27
N LEU A 180 0.92 -1.11 -12.49
CA LEU A 180 1.64 -0.31 -13.47
C LEU A 180 0.89 0.99 -13.81
N ALA A 181 -0.41 0.91 -14.14
CA ALA A 181 -1.22 2.09 -14.45
C ALA A 181 -1.31 3.06 -13.26
N TYR A 182 -1.36 2.54 -12.04
CA TYR A 182 -1.38 3.36 -10.83
C TYR A 182 -0.06 4.13 -10.66
N ALA A 183 1.08 3.44 -10.76
CA ALA A 183 2.39 4.07 -10.65
C ALA A 183 2.65 5.13 -11.72
N GLU A 184 2.12 4.93 -12.95
CA GLU A 184 2.19 5.91 -14.04
C GLU A 184 1.38 7.18 -13.76
N SER A 185 0.19 7.02 -13.18
CA SER A 185 -0.76 8.12 -13.00
C SER A 185 -0.63 8.85 -11.65
N HIS A 186 0.03 8.24 -10.67
CA HIS A 186 0.15 8.78 -9.30
C HIS A 186 1.63 8.88 -8.86
N PRO A 187 2.51 9.62 -9.58
CA PRO A 187 3.94 9.69 -9.26
C PRO A 187 4.27 10.32 -7.89
N LYS A 188 3.28 10.96 -7.25
CA LYS A 188 3.38 11.55 -5.91
C LYS A 188 2.91 10.61 -4.79
N ALA A 189 2.21 9.51 -5.12
CA ALA A 189 1.72 8.58 -4.13
C ALA A 189 2.85 7.64 -3.69
N TYR A 190 3.05 7.50 -2.39
CA TYR A 190 4.05 6.63 -1.78
C TYR A 190 3.93 5.17 -2.26
N ILE A 191 2.70 4.72 -2.51
CA ILE A 191 2.40 3.39 -3.07
C ILE A 191 3.06 3.18 -4.44
N SER A 192 3.18 4.23 -5.26
CA SER A 192 3.87 4.15 -6.55
C SER A 192 5.34 3.80 -6.38
N ALA A 193 6.02 4.37 -5.37
CA ALA A 193 7.38 3.97 -5.03
C ALA A 193 7.44 2.49 -4.63
N LEU A 194 6.52 2.00 -3.81
CA LEU A 194 6.50 0.59 -3.40
C LEU A 194 6.18 -0.37 -4.55
N ILE A 195 5.31 0.02 -5.48
CA ILE A 195 5.05 -0.74 -6.70
C ILE A 195 6.33 -0.86 -7.52
N ILE A 196 7.05 0.24 -7.74
CA ILE A 196 8.30 0.23 -8.51
C ILE A 196 9.38 -0.57 -7.78
N GLN A 197 9.46 -0.48 -6.45
CA GLN A 197 10.36 -1.29 -5.63
C GLN A 197 10.08 -2.79 -5.80
N SER A 198 8.80 -3.18 -5.80
CA SER A 198 8.41 -4.56 -6.11
C SER A 198 8.76 -4.94 -7.55
N MET A 199 8.63 -4.04 -8.52
CA MET A 199 9.00 -4.30 -9.91
C MET A 199 10.49 -4.57 -10.05
N VAL A 200 11.37 -3.73 -9.52
CA VAL A 200 12.83 -3.92 -9.69
C VAL A 200 13.39 -5.14 -8.94
N ASN A 201 12.62 -5.69 -8.00
CA ASN A 201 12.91 -6.94 -7.31
C ASN A 201 12.35 -8.17 -8.01
N ASP A 202 11.45 -8.00 -9.00
CA ASP A 202 10.98 -9.08 -9.87
C ASP A 202 12.09 -9.43 -10.88
N PRO A 203 12.59 -10.68 -10.92
CA PRO A 203 13.60 -11.10 -11.90
C PRO A 203 13.16 -10.95 -13.36
N SER A 204 11.85 -10.90 -13.62
CA SER A 204 11.25 -10.71 -14.94
C SER A 204 11.00 -9.23 -15.29
N THR A 205 11.53 -8.30 -14.50
CA THR A 205 11.26 -6.87 -14.68
C THR A 205 11.74 -6.33 -16.03
N ASP A 206 10.93 -5.48 -16.65
CA ASP A 206 11.39 -4.59 -17.71
C ASP A 206 12.15 -3.43 -17.05
N VAL A 207 13.48 -3.49 -17.09
CA VAL A 207 14.37 -2.52 -16.47
C VAL A 207 14.15 -1.11 -17.03
N LYS A 208 13.90 -0.97 -18.34
CA LYS A 208 13.67 0.34 -18.97
C LYS A 208 12.36 0.96 -18.49
N LYS A 209 11.30 0.15 -18.39
CA LYS A 209 10.02 0.60 -17.88
C LYS A 209 10.10 0.99 -16.40
N ALA A 210 10.75 0.18 -15.57
CA ALA A 210 10.94 0.47 -14.15
C ALA A 210 11.74 1.77 -13.93
N GLU A 211 12.78 2.00 -14.74
CA GLU A 211 13.54 3.25 -14.70
C GLU A 211 12.70 4.47 -15.11
N ALA A 212 11.89 4.36 -16.17
CA ALA A 212 11.01 5.46 -16.59
C ALA A 212 10.03 5.85 -15.48
N LEU A 213 9.44 4.86 -14.79
CA LEU A 213 8.55 5.09 -13.66
C LEU A 213 9.28 5.71 -12.46
N TYR A 214 10.48 5.22 -12.14
CA TYR A 214 11.31 5.80 -11.09
C TYR A 214 11.63 7.27 -11.38
N ASN A 215 11.98 7.60 -12.64
CA ASN A 215 12.28 8.96 -13.05
C ASN A 215 11.06 9.88 -13.00
N SER A 216 9.84 9.36 -13.17
CA SER A 216 8.62 10.15 -13.01
C SER A 216 8.20 10.39 -11.57
N LEU A 217 8.76 9.64 -10.59
CA LEU A 217 8.43 9.84 -9.18
C LEU A 217 8.76 11.27 -8.72
N ASP A 218 7.93 11.76 -7.80
CA ASP A 218 8.20 12.99 -7.06
C ASP A 218 9.56 12.92 -6.35
N GLU A 219 10.24 14.05 -6.25
CA GLU A 219 11.60 14.12 -5.69
C GLU A 219 11.63 13.69 -4.22
N SER A 220 10.57 13.98 -3.46
CA SER A 220 10.43 13.50 -2.07
C SER A 220 10.44 11.97 -2.00
N LEU A 221 9.81 11.29 -2.96
CA LEU A 221 9.76 9.84 -3.02
C LEU A 221 11.07 9.22 -3.51
N LYS A 222 11.78 9.86 -4.44
CA LYS A 222 13.12 9.41 -4.85
C LYS A 222 14.11 9.44 -3.68
N ASN A 223 13.94 10.41 -2.78
CA ASN A 223 14.77 10.57 -1.59
C ASN A 223 14.30 9.74 -0.39
N SER A 224 13.12 9.13 -0.45
CA SER A 224 12.66 8.17 0.56
C SER A 224 13.48 6.88 0.57
N THR A 225 13.41 6.11 1.65
CA THR A 225 14.02 4.77 1.73
C THR A 225 13.73 3.88 0.50
N PRO A 226 12.48 3.61 0.09
CA PRO A 226 12.22 2.79 -1.10
C PRO A 226 12.75 3.42 -2.39
N GLY A 227 12.73 4.76 -2.53
CA GLY A 227 13.31 5.45 -3.69
C GLY A 227 14.81 5.19 -3.85
N LYS A 228 15.56 5.27 -2.74
CA LYS A 228 17.00 4.97 -2.72
C LYS A 228 17.29 3.51 -3.03
N GLU A 229 16.47 2.59 -2.53
CA GLU A 229 16.60 1.16 -2.83
C GLU A 229 16.32 0.86 -4.31
N ILE A 230 15.29 1.48 -4.90
CA ILE A 230 15.01 1.38 -6.34
C ILE A 230 16.21 1.86 -7.15
N LYS A 231 16.73 3.05 -6.83
CA LYS A 231 17.90 3.62 -7.54
C LYS A 231 19.09 2.66 -7.50
N THR A 232 19.37 2.10 -6.32
CA THR A 232 20.44 1.13 -6.12
C THR A 232 20.22 -0.12 -6.98
N LYS A 233 19.00 -0.68 -6.94
CA LYS A 233 18.65 -1.90 -7.67
C LYS A 233 18.71 -1.70 -9.19
N LEU A 234 18.20 -0.58 -9.70
CA LEU A 234 18.32 -0.22 -11.11
C LEU A 234 19.77 -0.10 -11.56
N GLY A 235 20.65 0.46 -10.71
CA GLY A 235 22.09 0.50 -10.96
C GLY A 235 22.68 -0.91 -11.11
N GLN A 236 22.36 -1.82 -10.18
CA GLN A 236 22.81 -3.22 -10.22
C GLN A 236 22.31 -3.95 -11.47
N LEU A 237 21.05 -3.77 -11.85
CA LEU A 237 20.43 -4.42 -13.01
C LEU A 237 21.03 -3.97 -14.35
N LYS A 238 21.71 -2.82 -14.38
CA LYS A 238 22.39 -2.28 -15.56
C LYS A 238 23.86 -2.66 -15.65
N MET A 239 24.45 -3.21 -14.58
CA MET A 239 25.82 -3.67 -14.63
C MET A 239 25.92 -4.87 -15.57
N PRO A 240 26.93 -4.94 -16.45
CA PRO A 240 27.24 -6.16 -17.19
C PRO A 240 27.41 -7.31 -16.18
N ALA A 241 26.84 -8.48 -16.47
CA ALA A 241 27.07 -9.66 -15.65
C ALA A 241 28.58 -9.91 -15.55
N VAL A 242 29.12 -9.99 -14.33
CA VAL A 242 30.51 -10.37 -14.10
C VAL A 242 30.71 -11.76 -14.71
N GLY A 243 31.38 -11.83 -15.85
CA GLY A 243 31.55 -13.07 -16.63
C GLY A 243 30.99 -13.06 -18.06
N ALA A 244 30.38 -11.97 -18.53
CA ALA A 244 30.19 -11.78 -19.97
C ALA A 244 31.58 -11.63 -20.62
N THR A 245 32.06 -12.72 -21.22
CA THR A 245 33.34 -12.82 -21.91
C THR A 245 33.58 -11.57 -22.76
N ALA A 246 34.74 -10.93 -22.57
CA ALA A 246 35.21 -9.91 -23.48
C ALA A 246 35.11 -10.43 -24.93
N PRO A 247 34.63 -9.63 -25.90
CA PRO A 247 34.70 -10.00 -27.30
C PRO A 247 36.15 -10.42 -27.62
N PRO A 248 36.39 -11.53 -28.33
CA PRO A 248 37.75 -11.91 -28.69
C PRO A 248 38.41 -10.73 -29.40
N VAL A 249 39.56 -10.31 -28.88
CA VAL A 249 40.39 -9.27 -29.49
C VAL A 249 40.69 -9.75 -30.92
N GLY A 250 40.14 -9.06 -31.90
CA GLY A 250 40.32 -9.40 -33.31
C GLY A 250 41.81 -9.45 -33.62
N SER A 251 42.27 -10.57 -34.17
CA SER A 251 43.63 -10.70 -34.68
C SER A 251 43.87 -9.63 -35.75
N PRO A 252 44.95 -8.84 -35.66
CA PRO A 252 45.32 -7.95 -36.74
C PRO A 252 45.74 -8.77 -37.97
N ASN A 253 45.29 -8.32 -39.14
CA ASN A 253 45.78 -8.77 -40.45
C ASN A 253 47.30 -8.57 -40.58
#